data_AF-A0A7N2L3L1-F1
#
_entry.id   AF-A0A7N2L3L1-F1
#
_cell.length_a   1.000
_cell.length_b   1.000
_cell.length_c   1.000
_cell.angle_alpha   90.00
_cell.angle_beta   90.00
_cell.angle_gamma   90.00
#
_symmetry.space_group_name_H-M   'P 1'
#
loop_
_entity.id
_entity.type
_entity.pdbx_description
1 polymer ?
#
loop_
_entity_poly.entity_id
_entity_poly.type
_entity_poly.pdbx_seq_one_letter_code
_entity_poly.pdbx_strand_id
1 'polypeptide(L)'
;MAQRRSQNQEICTTIKFSWWSHFAILFLITSVLKAHLADASDTIYPGQSLARNQTLTSKDGIFQMGFFSPGKSHHYNLGIWYKMIAEFTVVWEEDSTYLGLEPGSMALELSKDGLLAIKKRI
;
A
#
# COMPACT_ATOMS: atom_id res chain seq x y z
N MET A 1 9.13 11.17 -67.12
CA MET A 1 8.95 12.11 -65.99
C MET A 1 7.78 11.65 -65.12
N ALA A 2 7.98 10.87 -64.05
CA ALA A 2 6.96 10.67 -62.99
C ALA A 2 7.42 9.87 -61.75
N GLN A 3 8.71 9.84 -61.39
CA GLN A 3 9.20 8.96 -60.28
C GLN A 3 9.84 9.73 -59.10
N ARG A 4 9.49 11.01 -58.90
CA ARG A 4 10.12 11.85 -57.84
C ARG A 4 9.14 12.54 -56.90
N ARG A 5 7.84 12.19 -56.93
CA ARG A 5 6.81 12.83 -56.08
C ARG A 5 6.39 12.02 -54.83
N SER A 6 6.64 10.71 -54.73
CA SER A 6 6.19 9.92 -53.55
C SER A 6 7.16 9.94 -52.36
N GLN A 7 8.46 10.17 -52.57
CA GLN A 7 9.47 10.12 -51.50
C GLN A 7 9.48 11.35 -50.57
N ASN A 8 8.82 12.45 -50.95
CA ASN A 8 8.74 13.66 -50.12
C ASN A 8 7.50 13.70 -49.20
N GLN A 9 6.75 12.61 -49.11
CA GLN A 9 5.55 12.53 -48.28
C GLN A 9 5.73 11.70 -47.00
N GLU A 10 6.89 11.05 -46.83
CA GLU A 10 7.20 10.21 -45.66
C GLU A 10 8.09 10.89 -44.61
N ILE A 11 8.46 12.16 -44.78
CA ILE A 11 9.28 12.92 -43.80
C ILE A 11 8.40 13.78 -42.88
N CYS A 12 7.07 13.73 -42.99
CA CYS A 12 6.15 14.37 -42.05
C CYS A 12 5.59 13.37 -41.03
N THR A 13 6.44 12.49 -40.50
CA THR A 13 6.23 11.88 -39.19
C THR A 13 6.62 12.88 -38.11
N THR A 14 6.05 14.09 -38.16
CA THR A 14 5.98 14.92 -36.96
C THR A 14 5.18 14.12 -35.96
N ILE A 15 5.87 13.53 -34.98
CA ILE A 15 5.26 12.98 -33.78
C ILE A 15 4.49 14.14 -33.18
N LYS A 16 3.18 14.22 -33.48
CA LYS A 16 2.27 15.10 -32.76
C LYS A 16 2.14 14.48 -31.39
N PHE A 17 3.09 14.80 -30.52
CA PHE A 17 2.98 14.59 -29.09
C PHE A 17 1.77 15.39 -28.64
N SER A 18 0.60 14.74 -28.70
CA SER A 18 -0.66 15.26 -28.23
C SER A 18 -0.44 15.72 -26.80
N TRP A 19 -0.80 16.96 -26.49
CA TRP A 19 -0.65 17.51 -25.15
C TRP A 19 -1.36 16.64 -24.10
N TRP A 20 -2.40 15.91 -24.53
CA TRP A 20 -3.10 14.90 -23.75
C TRP A 20 -2.18 13.77 -23.26
N SER A 21 -1.18 13.37 -24.05
CA SER A 21 -0.19 12.36 -23.67
C SER A 21 0.69 12.87 -22.52
N HIS A 22 1.13 14.14 -22.57
CA HIS A 22 1.91 14.73 -21.47
C HIS A 22 1.08 14.87 -20.19
N PHE A 23 -0.20 15.26 -20.28
CA PHE A 23 -1.10 15.28 -19.13
C PHE A 23 -1.35 13.87 -18.55
N ALA A 24 -1.53 12.86 -19.41
CA ALA A 24 -1.72 11.48 -18.98
C ALA A 24 -0.45 10.91 -18.34
N ILE A 25 0.73 11.20 -18.90
CA ILE A 25 2.03 10.80 -18.34
C ILE A 25 2.27 11.50 -17.01
N LEU A 26 2.01 12.80 -16.90
CA LEU A 26 2.14 13.54 -15.64
C LEU A 26 1.18 12.98 -14.57
N PHE A 27 -0.06 12.68 -14.95
CA PHE A 27 -1.03 12.06 -14.06
C PHE A 27 -0.56 10.68 -13.58
N LEU A 28 -0.05 9.83 -14.48
CA LEU A 28 0.53 8.53 -14.14
C LEU A 28 1.74 8.67 -13.20
N ILE A 29 2.66 9.60 -13.49
CA ILE A 29 3.82 9.88 -12.65
C ILE A 29 3.37 10.30 -11.25
N THR A 30 2.42 11.24 -11.12
CA THR A 30 1.92 11.67 -9.80
C THR A 30 1.21 10.56 -9.03
N SER A 31 0.49 9.67 -9.73
CA SER A 31 -0.16 8.51 -9.12
C SER A 31 0.86 7.50 -8.58
N VAL A 32 1.88 7.19 -9.37
CA VAL A 32 2.98 6.29 -8.96
C VAL A 32 3.79 6.90 -7.83
N LEU A 33 4.10 8.20 -7.86
CA LEU A 33 4.78 8.88 -6.76
C LEU A 33 3.95 8.84 -5.47
N LYS A 34 2.64 9.07 -5.52
CA LYS A 34 1.77 8.97 -4.35
C LYS A 34 1.72 7.55 -3.78
N ALA A 35 1.70 6.53 -4.64
CA ALA A 35 1.77 5.14 -4.18
C ALA A 35 3.11 4.81 -3.51
N HIS A 36 4.22 5.38 -4.00
CA HIS A 36 5.55 5.21 -3.42
C HIS A 36 5.75 6.04 -2.12
N LEU A 37 5.03 7.16 -1.99
CA LEU A 37 5.03 8.05 -0.82
C LEU A 37 3.91 7.73 0.17
N ALA A 38 3.17 6.63 0.00
CA ALA A 38 2.26 6.12 1.01
C ALA A 38 3.08 5.63 2.20
N ASP A 39 3.51 6.59 3.02
CA ASP A 39 4.35 6.35 4.17
C ASP A 39 3.52 5.63 5.23
N ALA A 40 4.03 4.49 5.66
CA ALA A 40 3.42 3.74 6.74
C ALA A 40 3.88 4.39 8.04
N SER A 41 2.96 5.05 8.75
CA SER A 41 3.22 5.72 10.03
C SER A 41 4.00 4.81 10.97
N ASP A 42 4.94 5.34 11.74
CA ASP A 42 5.66 4.61 12.78
C ASP A 42 4.94 4.67 14.15
N THR A 43 3.93 5.55 14.26
CA THR A 43 3.31 5.93 15.53
C THR A 43 1.78 5.84 15.43
N ILE A 44 1.15 5.33 16.49
CA ILE A 44 -0.31 5.41 16.73
C ILE A 44 -0.56 6.33 17.93
N TYR A 45 -1.49 7.28 17.77
CA TYR A 45 -1.85 8.23 18.82
C TYR A 45 -3.12 7.79 19.57
N PRO A 46 -3.32 8.23 20.82
CA PRO A 46 -4.56 7.97 21.55
C PRO A 46 -5.80 8.46 20.77
N GLY A 47 -6.82 7.61 20.70
CA GLY A 47 -8.02 7.78 19.88
C GLY A 47 -7.88 7.32 18.42
N GLN A 48 -6.73 6.79 18.01
CA GLN A 48 -6.53 6.23 16.68
C GLN A 48 -6.67 4.71 16.66
N SER A 49 -7.03 4.18 15.49
CA SER A 49 -7.19 2.76 15.25
C SER A 49 -6.44 2.34 13.99
N LEU A 50 -5.72 1.22 14.05
CA LEU A 50 -5.08 0.56 12.92
C LEU A 50 -6.01 -0.53 12.38
N ALA A 51 -6.53 -0.34 11.17
CA ALA A 51 -7.38 -1.32 10.50
C ALA A 51 -6.55 -2.50 9.93
N ARG A 52 -7.23 -3.58 9.56
CA ARG A 52 -6.61 -4.80 8.98
C ARG A 52 -5.68 -4.54 7.80
N ASN A 53 -5.99 -3.58 6.94
CA ASN A 53 -5.21 -3.24 5.75
C ASN A 53 -4.14 -2.15 6.01
N GLN A 54 -3.99 -1.72 7.26
CA GLN A 54 -3.02 -0.71 7.65
C GLN A 54 -1.88 -1.38 8.42
N THR A 55 -0.69 -0.83 8.26
CA THR A 55 0.50 -1.27 8.97
C THR A 55 1.24 -0.06 9.52
N LEU A 56 1.99 -0.27 10.60
CA LEU A 56 2.97 0.68 11.07
C LEU A 56 4.35 0.22 10.63
N THR A 57 5.17 1.12 10.09
CA THR A 57 6.55 0.80 9.72
C THR A 57 7.48 1.57 10.64
N SER A 58 8.44 0.89 11.25
CA SER A 58 9.45 1.55 12.09
C SER A 58 10.15 2.67 11.32
N LYS A 59 10.61 3.70 12.01
CA LYS A 59 11.31 4.86 11.43
C LYS A 59 12.42 4.50 10.41
N ASP A 60 13.16 3.42 10.66
CA ASP A 60 14.25 2.96 9.78
C ASP A 60 13.80 2.01 8.67
N GLY A 61 12.50 1.70 8.57
CA GLY A 61 11.94 0.83 7.55
C GLY A 61 12.20 -0.67 7.74
N ILE A 62 12.83 -1.06 8.85
CA ILE A 62 13.28 -2.45 9.10
C ILE A 62 12.11 -3.34 9.55
N PHE A 63 11.32 -2.84 10.50
CA PHE A 63 10.20 -3.56 11.09
C PHE A 63 8.87 -3.02 10.60
N GLN A 64 7.90 -3.92 10.48
CA GLN A 64 6.52 -3.58 10.19
C GLN A 64 5.60 -4.32 11.16
N MET A 65 4.54 -3.65 11.60
CA MET A 65 3.55 -4.18 12.52
C MET A 65 2.15 -4.03 11.93
N GLY A 66 1.30 -5.03 12.13
CA GLY A 66 -0.08 -4.99 11.68
C GLY A 66 -0.73 -6.36 11.65
N PHE A 67 -1.88 -6.44 11.00
CA PHE A 67 -2.59 -7.70 10.80
C PHE A 67 -2.04 -8.43 9.57
N PHE A 68 -1.74 -9.72 9.70
CA PHE A 68 -1.24 -10.56 8.61
C PHE A 68 -1.94 -11.93 8.61
N SER A 69 -1.98 -12.61 7.47
CA SER A 69 -2.44 -14.00 7.36
C SER A 69 -1.29 -14.89 6.90
N PRO A 70 -0.89 -15.92 7.68
CA PRO A 70 0.06 -16.90 7.21
C PRO A 70 -0.59 -17.81 6.14
N GLY A 71 0.02 -17.84 4.95
CA GLY A 71 -0.37 -18.73 3.86
C GLY A 71 -1.68 -18.36 3.17
N LYS A 72 -2.52 -19.37 2.88
CA LYS A 72 -3.83 -19.21 2.20
C LYS A 72 -5.02 -19.22 3.17
N SER A 73 -4.76 -19.13 4.47
CA SER A 73 -5.83 -19.13 5.46
C SER A 73 -6.54 -17.77 5.50
N HIS A 74 -7.78 -17.74 6.00
CA HIS A 74 -8.49 -16.49 6.30
C HIS A 74 -8.28 -16.03 7.75
N HIS A 75 -7.27 -16.58 8.43
CA HIS A 75 -6.96 -16.24 9.82
C HIS A 75 -5.99 -15.06 9.82
N TYR A 76 -6.40 -13.98 10.46
CA TYR A 76 -5.56 -12.80 10.60
C TYR A 76 -5.01 -12.76 12.01
N ASN A 77 -3.69 -12.71 12.15
CA ASN A 77 -3.00 -12.53 13.41
C ASN A 77 -2.41 -11.11 13.45
N LEU A 78 -2.21 -10.56 14.65
CA LEU A 78 -1.43 -9.34 14.84
C LEU A 78 0.02 -9.73 15.10
N GLY A 79 0.98 -9.04 14.48
CA GLY A 79 2.39 -9.31 14.75
C GLY A 79 3.31 -8.21 14.27
N ILE A 80 4.60 -8.40 14.55
CA ILE A 80 5.72 -7.58 14.09
C ILE A 80 6.63 -8.48 13.23
N TRP A 81 7.01 -8.01 12.05
CA TRP A 81 7.87 -8.75 11.10
C TRP A 81 8.91 -7.84 10.45
N TYR A 82 9.92 -8.45 9.84
CA TYR A 82 10.89 -7.75 9.00
C TYR A 82 10.29 -7.39 7.65
N LYS A 83 10.31 -6.10 7.29
CA LYS A 83 9.75 -5.62 6.01
C LYS A 83 10.51 -6.15 4.78
N MET A 84 11.82 -6.40 4.94
CA MET A 84 12.72 -6.78 3.84
C MET A 84 12.79 -8.30 3.61
N ILE A 85 12.19 -9.11 4.49
CA ILE A 85 12.24 -10.58 4.41
C ILE A 85 10.84 -11.07 4.06
N ALA A 86 10.72 -11.80 2.95
CA ALA A 86 9.42 -12.28 2.44
C ALA A 86 8.80 -13.38 3.33
N GLU A 87 9.62 -14.06 4.12
CA GLU A 87 9.15 -14.98 5.15
C GLU A 87 8.81 -14.17 6.41
N PHE A 88 7.52 -14.15 6.76
CA PHE A 88 7.01 -13.54 7.98
C PHE A 88 7.67 -14.20 9.19
N THR A 89 8.80 -13.65 9.63
CA THR A 89 9.38 -14.00 10.91
C THR A 89 8.61 -13.23 11.96
N VAL A 90 7.58 -13.87 12.50
CA VAL A 90 6.73 -13.29 13.54
C VAL A 90 7.57 -13.16 14.81
N VAL A 91 7.94 -11.94 15.17
CA VAL A 91 8.78 -11.65 16.34
C VAL A 91 7.99 -11.80 17.64
N TRP A 92 6.66 -11.66 17.56
CA TRP A 92 5.72 -11.83 18.66
C TRP A 92 4.35 -12.24 18.10
N GLU A 93 3.79 -13.33 18.62
CA GLU A 93 2.47 -13.85 18.25
C GLU A 93 1.57 -13.83 19.48
N GLU A 94 0.47 -13.08 19.40
CA GLU A 94 -0.65 -13.25 20.32
C GLU A 94 -1.66 -14.19 19.63
N ASP A 95 -1.72 -15.44 20.08
CA ASP A 95 -2.66 -16.44 19.56
C ASP A 95 -4.08 -15.97 19.84
N SER A 96 -4.65 -15.35 18.84
CA SER A 96 -5.94 -14.71 18.93
C SER A 96 -6.68 -15.11 17.67
N THR A 97 -7.33 -16.26 17.77
CA THR A 97 -8.12 -16.85 16.70
C THR A 97 -9.31 -15.92 16.38
N TYR A 98 -9.08 -14.89 15.58
CA TYR A 98 -10.10 -13.94 15.17
C TYR A 98 -10.96 -14.53 14.06
N LEU A 99 -11.78 -15.51 14.43
CA LEU A 99 -12.69 -16.18 13.52
C LEU A 99 -13.85 -15.24 13.13
N GLY A 100 -14.08 -15.14 11.82
CA GLY A 100 -15.39 -14.80 11.27
C GLY A 100 -15.80 -13.33 11.26
N LEU A 101 -14.90 -12.38 11.47
CA LEU A 101 -15.23 -10.96 11.30
C LEU A 101 -14.93 -10.50 9.87
N GLU A 102 -15.95 -9.93 9.23
CA GLU A 102 -15.88 -9.34 7.89
C GLU A 102 -14.63 -8.46 7.72
N PRO A 103 -14.00 -8.44 6.53
CA PRO A 103 -12.90 -7.53 6.25
C PRO A 103 -13.24 -6.10 6.68
N GLY A 104 -12.47 -5.53 7.61
CA GLY A 104 -12.71 -4.18 8.15
C GLY A 104 -13.49 -4.11 9.47
N SER A 105 -14.03 -5.23 9.97
CA SER A 105 -14.71 -5.30 11.27
C SER A 105 -13.76 -5.30 12.47
N MET A 106 -12.44 -5.23 12.28
CA MET A 106 -11.46 -5.29 13.37
C MET A 106 -10.42 -4.21 13.23
N ALA A 107 -10.08 -3.57 14.35
CA ALA A 107 -9.01 -2.61 14.43
C ALA A 107 -8.27 -2.69 15.78
N LEU A 108 -6.95 -2.50 15.73
CA LEU A 108 -6.14 -2.28 16.93
C LEU A 108 -6.30 -0.81 17.32
N GLU A 109 -6.92 -0.53 18.47
CA GLU A 109 -7.22 0.82 18.93
C GLU A 109 -6.39 1.17 20.16
N LEU A 110 -5.71 2.32 20.11
CA LEU A 110 -5.16 2.95 21.30
C LEU A 110 -6.22 3.91 21.83
N SER A 111 -6.88 3.54 22.92
CA SER A 111 -7.91 4.37 23.55
C SER A 111 -7.29 5.62 24.19
N LYS A 112 -8.12 6.64 24.46
CA LYS A 112 -7.68 7.93 25.03
C LYS A 112 -7.09 7.82 26.44
N ASP A 113 -7.44 6.77 27.15
CA ASP A 113 -6.94 6.39 28.47
C ASP A 113 -5.61 5.60 28.41
N GLY A 114 -5.09 5.32 27.21
CA GLY A 114 -3.82 4.62 27.01
C GLY A 114 -3.96 3.10 26.92
N LEU A 115 -5.17 2.55 26.91
CA LEU A 115 -5.38 1.13 26.71
C LEU A 115 -5.25 0.76 25.23
N LEU A 116 -4.35 -0.17 24.91
CA LEU A 116 -4.24 -0.77 23.59
C LEU A 116 -5.06 -2.07 23.54
N ALA A 117 -6.08 -2.12 22.68
CA ALA A 117 -6.97 -3.27 22.57
C ALA A 117 -7.43 -3.49 21.14
N ILE A 118 -7.74 -4.75 20.81
CA ILE A 118 -8.34 -5.11 19.52
C ILE A 118 -9.86 -5.02 19.67
N LYS A 119 -10.49 -4.13 18.89
CA LYS A 119 -11.92 -3.87 18.94
C LYS A 119 -12.62 -4.22 17.64
N LYS A 120 -13.89 -4.61 17.76
CA LYS A 120 -14.77 -4.72 16.62
C LYS A 120 -15.17 -3.31 16.15
N ARG A 121 -14.88 -2.99 14.89
CA ARG A 121 -15.33 -1.76 14.23
C ARG A 121 -16.76 -1.99 13.74
N ILE A 122 -17.71 -1.25 14.30
CA ILE A 122 -19.15 -1.30 13.97
C ILE A 122 -19.43 -0.38 12.79
#